data_AF-A0A353FCJ6-F1
#
_entry.id   AF-A0A353FCJ6-F1
#
_cell.length_a   1.000
_cell.length_b   1.000
_cell.length_c   1.000
_cell.angle_alpha   90.00
_cell.angle_beta   90.00
_cell.angle_gamma   90.00
#
_symmetry.space_group_name_H-M   'P 1'
#
loop_
_entity.id
_entity.type
_entity.pdbx_description
1 polymer ?
#
loop_
_entity_poly.entity_id
_entity_poly.type
_entity_poly.pdbx_seq_one_letter_code
_entity_poly.pdbx_strand_id
1 'polypeptide(L)'
;MKKLIIPLVLIMGVLLVIANYQDIYEKVVPPNPVIVSSYADGSSSKFLNYSMKVQGEIMNKGGDGTIVIEATVFQGSKKWTKRKTIFISSNNVGTVELIFDEVKLLAKSPTYSIDAFPLGSR
;
A
#
# COMPACT_ATOMS: atom_id res chain seq x y z
N MET A 1 -19.87 -24.62 43.49
CA MET A 1 -19.71 -24.98 42.06
C MET A 1 -19.81 -23.78 41.11
N LYS A 2 -20.80 -22.88 41.21
CA LYS A 2 -20.95 -21.72 40.30
C LYS A 2 -19.79 -20.73 40.28
N LYS A 3 -19.05 -20.58 41.39
CA LYS A 3 -17.90 -19.64 41.53
C LYS A 3 -16.69 -19.99 40.65
N LEU A 4 -16.57 -21.25 40.20
CA LEU A 4 -15.48 -21.70 39.32
C LEU A 4 -15.84 -21.65 37.84
N ILE A 5 -17.12 -21.44 37.48
CA ILE A 5 -17.57 -21.42 36.09
C ILE A 5 -17.10 -20.13 35.40
N ILE A 6 -17.24 -18.98 36.07
CA ILE A 6 -16.82 -17.67 35.53
C ILE A 6 -15.32 -17.63 35.20
N PRO A 7 -14.40 -18.00 36.12
CA PRO A 7 -12.98 -18.02 35.78
C PRO A 7 -12.65 -19.05 34.70
N LEU A 8 -13.33 -20.20 34.66
CA LEU A 8 -13.15 -21.20 33.61
C LEU A 8 -13.55 -20.66 32.23
N VAL A 9 -14.67 -19.95 32.13
CA VAL A 9 -15.13 -19.32 30.88
C VAL A 9 -14.16 -18.23 30.43
N LEU A 10 -13.63 -17.43 31.36
CA LEU A 10 -12.62 -16.41 31.05
C LEU A 10 -11.32 -17.05 30.53
N ILE A 11 -10.82 -18.09 31.19
CA ILE A 11 -9.63 -18.82 30.74
C ILE A 11 -9.85 -19.42 29.35
N MET A 12 -11.01 -20.04 29.13
CA MET A 12 -11.36 -20.58 27.81
C MET A 12 -11.41 -19.49 26.74
N GLY A 13 -12.00 -18.33 27.05
CA GLY A 13 -12.03 -17.17 26.16
C GLY A 13 -10.63 -16.66 25.81
N VAL A 14 -9.73 -16.54 26.80
CA VAL A 14 -8.33 -16.14 26.57
C VAL A 14 -7.60 -17.16 25.70
N LEU A 15 -7.78 -18.46 25.97
CA LEU A 15 -7.17 -19.53 25.17
C LEU A 15 -7.65 -19.49 23.71
N LEU A 16 -8.94 -19.22 23.48
CA LEU A 16 -9.49 -19.08 22.13
C LEU A 16 -8.90 -17.86 21.39
N VAL A 17 -8.72 -16.73 22.08
CA VAL A 17 -8.08 -15.54 21.48
C VAL A 17 -6.63 -15.83 21.14
N ILE A 18 -5.88 -16.47 22.03
CA ILE A 18 -4.47 -16.84 21.77
C ILE A 18 -4.38 -17.84 20.60
N ALA A 19 -5.23 -18.86 20.59
CA ALA A 19 -5.24 -19.89 19.55
C ALA A 19 -5.57 -19.33 18.15
N ASN A 20 -6.33 -18.24 18.08
CA ASN A 20 -6.74 -17.60 16.82
C ASN A 20 -6.11 -16.20 16.65
N TYR A 21 -5.03 -15.90 17.36
CA TYR A 21 -4.46 -14.56 17.40
C TYR A 21 -4.10 -14.04 16.00
N GLN A 22 -3.53 -14.91 15.16
CA GLN A 22 -3.13 -14.54 13.80
C GLN A 22 -4.33 -14.16 12.93
N ASP A 23 -5.37 -14.99 12.87
CA ASP A 23 -6.59 -14.67 12.11
C ASP A 23 -7.29 -13.40 12.61
N ILE A 24 -7.26 -13.17 13.93
CA ILE A 24 -7.81 -11.94 14.54
C ILE A 24 -6.96 -10.75 14.12
N TYR A 25 -5.64 -10.85 14.18
CA TYR A 25 -4.72 -9.79 13.77
C TYR A 25 -4.95 -9.40 12.31
N GLU A 26 -4.99 -10.39 11.41
CA GLU A 26 -5.19 -10.19 9.98
C GLU A 26 -6.53 -9.50 9.68
N LYS A 27 -7.59 -9.74 10.45
CA LYS A 27 -8.92 -9.17 10.17
C LYS A 27 -9.22 -7.86 10.88
N VAL A 28 -8.65 -7.64 12.07
CA VAL A 28 -9.02 -6.53 12.96
C VAL A 28 -8.05 -5.37 12.85
N VAL A 29 -6.77 -5.64 12.66
CA VAL A 29 -5.75 -4.59 12.58
C VAL A 29 -5.87 -3.92 11.20
N PRO A 30 -5.95 -2.59 11.12
CA PRO A 30 -5.99 -1.90 9.83
C PRO A 30 -4.70 -2.18 9.03
N PRO A 31 -4.74 -2.09 7.69
CA PRO A 31 -3.54 -2.22 6.89
C PRO A 31 -2.54 -1.11 7.25
N ASN A 32 -1.26 -1.43 7.22
CA ASN A 32 -0.17 -0.51 7.50
C ASN A 32 0.85 -0.56 6.34
N PRO A 33 0.63 0.23 5.26
CA PRO A 33 1.49 0.19 4.09
C PRO A 33 2.85 0.81 4.37
N VAL A 34 3.90 0.12 3.95
CA VAL A 34 5.27 0.60 3.95
C VAL A 34 5.84 0.41 2.55
N ILE A 35 6.37 1.49 1.98
CA ILE A 35 7.05 1.45 0.68
C ILE A 35 8.41 0.79 0.90
N VAL A 36 8.60 -0.39 0.31
CA VAL A 36 9.83 -1.18 0.42
C VAL A 36 10.84 -0.73 -0.62
N SER A 37 10.36 -0.51 -1.84
CA SER A 37 11.16 -0.01 -2.94
C SER A 37 10.30 0.86 -3.84
N SER A 38 10.93 1.81 -4.52
CA SER A 38 10.29 2.57 -5.59
C SER A 38 11.31 2.90 -6.65
N TYR A 39 10.92 2.74 -7.90
CA TYR A 39 11.75 3.12 -9.02
C TYR A 39 10.89 3.80 -10.08
N ALA A 40 11.51 4.68 -10.85
CA ALA A 40 10.89 5.21 -12.04
C ALA A 40 11.77 4.95 -13.25
N ASP A 41 11.15 4.50 -14.32
CA ASP A 41 11.80 4.34 -15.62
C ASP A 41 11.15 5.29 -16.62
N GLY A 42 11.99 6.06 -17.31
CA GLY A 42 11.58 6.95 -18.39
C GLY A 42 11.72 6.24 -19.73
N SER A 43 10.80 5.34 -20.04
CA SER A 43 10.80 4.64 -21.32
C SER A 43 9.95 5.37 -22.37
N SER A 44 10.50 5.53 -23.57
CA SER A 44 9.80 6.07 -24.73
C SER A 44 8.84 5.00 -25.28
N SER A 45 7.53 5.19 -25.12
CA SER A 45 6.52 4.20 -25.53
C SER A 45 6.22 4.24 -27.03
N LYS A 46 6.47 5.37 -27.70
CA LYS A 46 6.42 5.55 -29.16
C LYS A 46 7.42 6.64 -29.54
N PHE A 47 7.95 6.62 -30.77
CA PHE A 47 9.01 7.49 -31.32
C PHE A 47 8.94 9.01 -31.00
N LEU A 48 7.81 9.52 -30.50
CA LEU A 48 7.59 10.91 -30.06
C LEU A 48 6.86 11.06 -28.71
N ASN A 49 6.39 9.97 -28.09
CA ASN A 49 5.64 9.99 -26.83
C ASN A 49 6.52 9.45 -25.70
N TYR A 50 7.12 10.38 -24.96
CA TYR A 50 7.84 10.08 -23.74
C TYR A 50 6.83 9.81 -22.62
N SER A 51 7.07 8.76 -21.84
CA SER A 51 6.24 8.40 -20.69
C SER A 51 7.15 8.06 -19.52
N MET A 52 6.70 8.37 -18.31
CA MET A 52 7.39 7.97 -17.09
C MET A 52 6.57 6.90 -16.40
N LYS A 53 7.16 5.72 -16.21
CA LYS A 53 6.56 4.62 -15.47
C LYS A 53 7.11 4.68 -14.05
N VAL A 54 6.24 4.89 -13.07
CA VAL A 54 6.58 4.81 -11.63
C VAL A 54 6.10 3.47 -11.11
N GLN A 55 7.03 2.68 -10.59
CA GLN A 55 6.74 1.42 -9.93
C GLN A 55 7.12 1.50 -8.44
N GLY A 56 6.34 0.80 -7.63
CA GLY A 56 6.59 0.68 -6.20
C GLY A 56 6.24 -0.71 -5.69
N GLU A 57 7.02 -1.18 -4.73
CA GLU A 57 6.70 -2.36 -3.93
C GLU A 57 6.23 -1.88 -2.56
N ILE A 58 5.02 -2.26 -2.19
CA ILE A 58 4.37 -1.86 -0.94
C ILE A 58 4.14 -3.12 -0.13
N MET A 59 4.71 -3.15 1.07
CA MET A 59 4.45 -4.20 2.05
C MET A 59 3.36 -3.73 3.01
N ASN A 60 2.36 -4.58 3.25
CA ASN A 60 1.39 -4.33 4.30
C ASN A 60 1.85 -4.94 5.62
N LYS A 61 2.32 -4.14 6.57
CA LYS A 61 2.74 -4.60 7.91
C LYS A 61 1.61 -4.60 8.94
N GLY A 62 0.37 -4.38 8.51
CA GLY A 62 -0.84 -4.41 9.34
C GLY A 62 -1.68 -5.63 9.03
N GLY A 63 -2.98 -5.59 9.36
CA GLY A 63 -3.91 -6.62 8.90
C GLY A 63 -4.30 -6.42 7.44
N ASP A 64 -5.11 -7.34 6.92
CA ASP A 64 -5.64 -7.31 5.56
C ASP A 64 -6.37 -6.01 5.25
N GLY A 65 -6.14 -5.46 4.06
CA GLY A 65 -6.92 -4.31 3.66
C GLY A 65 -6.57 -3.70 2.32
N THR A 66 -7.38 -2.72 1.95
CA THR A 66 -7.16 -1.92 0.75
C THR A 66 -6.24 -0.76 1.07
N ILE A 67 -5.16 -0.67 0.30
CA ILE A 67 -4.18 0.41 0.35
C ILE A 67 -4.35 1.29 -0.87
N VAL A 68 -4.29 2.60 -0.66
CA VAL A 68 -4.24 3.61 -1.71
C VAL A 68 -2.79 3.97 -1.95
N ILE A 69 -2.34 3.86 -3.20
CA ILE A 69 -1.06 4.37 -3.64
C ILE A 69 -1.31 5.64 -4.45
N GLU A 70 -0.59 6.69 -4.10
CA GLU A 70 -0.56 7.95 -4.81
C GLU A 70 0.86 8.16 -5.34
N ALA A 71 1.02 8.23 -6.66
CA ALA A 71 2.26 8.70 -7.25
C ALA A 71 2.05 10.12 -7.79
N THR A 72 3.06 10.95 -7.57
CA THR A 72 3.12 12.31 -8.08
C THR A 72 4.40 12.49 -8.87
N VAL A 73 4.28 12.96 -10.11
CA VAL A 73 5.40 13.30 -10.99
C VAL A 73 5.46 14.81 -11.16
N PHE A 74 6.67 15.35 -11.05
CA PHE A 74 6.97 16.77 -11.24
C PHE A 74 7.91 16.93 -12.43
N GLN A 75 7.61 17.88 -13.32
CA GLN A 75 8.49 18.23 -14.42
C GLN A 75 8.49 19.75 -14.65
N GLY A 76 9.54 20.43 -14.19
CA GLY A 76 9.57 21.90 -14.19
C GLY A 76 8.48 22.47 -13.28
N SER A 77 7.51 23.19 -13.85
CA SER A 77 6.35 23.74 -13.14
C SER A 77 5.11 22.84 -13.18
N LYS A 78 5.16 21.72 -13.90
CA LYS A 78 4.02 20.81 -14.05
C LYS A 78 4.04 19.73 -12.98
N LYS A 79 2.85 19.39 -12.49
CA LYS A 79 2.61 18.33 -11.51
C LYS A 79 1.46 17.46 -12.00
N TRP A 80 1.65 16.15 -11.96
CA TRP A 80 0.61 15.17 -12.23
C TRP A 80 0.54 14.17 -11.10
N THR A 81 -0.67 13.84 -10.65
CA THR A 81 -0.89 12.89 -9.57
C THR A 81 -1.83 11.79 -10.08
N LYS A 82 -1.44 10.53 -9.91
CA LYS A 82 -2.28 9.36 -10.21
C LYS A 82 -2.40 8.50 -8.95
N ARG A 83 -3.59 7.94 -8.76
CA ARG A 83 -3.90 7.07 -7.63
C ARG A 83 -4.30 5.70 -8.13
N LYS A 84 -3.93 4.66 -7.39
CA LYS A 84 -4.38 3.29 -7.60
C LYS A 84 -4.64 2.63 -6.25
N THR A 85 -5.73 1.89 -6.16
CA THR A 85 -6.05 1.08 -5.00
C THR A 85 -5.67 -0.37 -5.27
N ILE A 86 -5.17 -1.04 -4.24
CA ILE A 86 -4.82 -2.46 -4.28
C ILE A 86 -5.13 -3.08 -2.92
N PHE A 87 -5.67 -4.28 -2.93
CA PHE A 87 -5.82 -5.09 -1.73
C PHE A 87 -4.52 -5.88 -1.50
N ILE A 88 -3.93 -5.75 -0.32
CA ILE A 88 -2.72 -6.48 0.06
C ILE A 88 -3.00 -7.15 1.40
N SER A 89 -2.87 -8.47 1.46
CA SER A 89 -3.01 -9.21 2.71
C SER A 89 -1.90 -8.86 3.71
N SER A 90 -2.12 -9.17 4.98
CA SER A 90 -1.18 -8.96 6.06
C SER A 90 0.17 -9.58 5.75
N ASN A 91 1.23 -8.82 6.02
CA ASN A 91 2.63 -9.16 5.81
C ASN A 91 3.03 -9.51 4.37
N ASN A 92 2.15 -9.28 3.39
CA ASN A 92 2.43 -9.51 1.98
C ASN A 92 2.89 -8.22 1.28
N VAL A 93 3.52 -8.42 0.12
CA VAL A 93 4.01 -7.36 -0.77
C VAL A 93 3.12 -7.29 -2.00
N GLY A 94 2.70 -6.09 -2.36
CA GLY A 94 2.04 -5.78 -3.62
C GLY A 94 2.90 -4.88 -4.48
N THR A 95 2.98 -5.18 -5.78
CA THR A 95 3.63 -4.32 -6.76
C THR A 95 2.59 -3.44 -7.43
N VAL A 96 2.90 -2.15 -7.56
CA VAL A 96 2.05 -1.18 -8.25
C VAL A 96 2.83 -0.51 -9.37
N GLU A 97 2.12 -0.22 -10.45
CA GLU A 97 2.64 0.50 -11.59
C GLU A 97 1.67 1.62 -11.97
N LEU A 98 2.22 2.83 -12.15
CA LEU A 98 1.52 4.04 -12.56
C LEU A 98 2.29 4.68 -13.71
N ILE A 99 1.64 4.83 -14.86
CA ILE A 99 2.24 5.40 -16.07
C ILE A 99 1.80 6.85 -16.24
N PHE A 100 2.75 7.73 -16.50
CA PHE A 100 2.56 9.16 -16.74
C PHE A 100 2.97 9.49 -18.18
N ASP A 101 2.01 9.48 -19.09
CA ASP A 101 2.18 9.85 -20.51
C ASP A 101 2.33 11.36 -20.72
N GLU A 102 2.11 12.16 -19.67
CA GLU A 102 2.12 13.61 -19.73
C GLU A 102 3.54 14.23 -19.71
N VAL A 103 4.55 13.42 -19.41
CA VAL A 103 5.95 13.83 -19.28
C VAL A 103 6.58 14.04 -20.66
N LYS A 104 7.39 15.09 -20.83
CA LYS A 104 8.02 15.42 -22.14
C LYS A 104 9.52 15.15 -22.14
N LEU A 105 10.04 14.58 -23.23
CA LEU A 105 11.48 14.30 -23.39
C LEU A 105 12.37 15.56 -23.37
N LEU A 106 11.91 16.64 -24.02
CA LEU A 106 12.69 17.88 -24.21
C LEU A 106 12.54 18.89 -23.05
N ALA A 107 11.85 18.52 -21.98
CA ALA A 107 11.70 19.36 -20.79
C ALA A 107 12.76 19.01 -19.74
N LYS A 108 12.72 19.70 -18.58
CA LYS A 108 13.58 19.35 -17.43
C LYS A 108 13.40 17.89 -17.03
N SER A 109 14.43 17.28 -16.45
CA SER A 109 14.34 15.91 -15.93
C SER A 109 13.18 15.79 -14.93
N PRO A 110 12.29 14.79 -15.08
CA PRO A 110 11.18 14.61 -14.16
C PRO A 110 11.68 14.07 -12.82
N THR A 111 11.02 14.46 -11.73
CA THR A 111 11.17 13.86 -10.40
C THR A 111 9.84 13.23 -9.98
N TYR A 112 9.89 12.28 -9.05
CA TYR A 112 8.70 11.58 -8.59
C TYR A 112 8.67 11.45 -7.07
N SER A 113 7.45 11.32 -6.54
CA SER A 113 7.16 10.94 -5.17
C SER A 113 6.10 9.85 -5.20
N ILE A 114 6.23 8.86 -4.32
CA ILE A 114 5.24 7.83 -4.12
C ILE A 114 4.83 7.83 -2.64
N ASP A 115 3.54 7.79 -2.40
CA ASP A 115 2.93 7.72 -1.08
C ASP A 115 1.98 6.53 -1.05
N ALA A 116 1.92 5.83 0.07
CA ALA A 116 1.00 4.73 0.30
C ALA A 116 0.30 4.91 1.64
N PHE A 117 -1.02 4.74 1.68
CA PHE A 117 -1.81 4.93 2.88
C PHE A 117 -3.06 4.03 2.90
N PRO A 118 -3.60 3.70 4.08
CA PRO A 118 -4.84 2.92 4.20
C PRO A 118 -6.03 3.62 3.54
N LEU A 119 -6.94 2.87 2.94
CA LEU A 119 -8.18 3.45 2.43
C LEU A 119 -8.97 4.12 3.57
N GLY A 120 -9.39 5.38 3.35
CA GLY A 120 -10.14 6.16 4.34
C GLY A 120 -9.28 6.94 5.35
N SER A 121 -7.95 6.93 5.22
CA SER A 121 -7.06 7.70 6.11
C SER A 121 -6.83 9.16 5.68
N ARG A 122 -7.44 9.61 4.56
CA ARG A 122 -7.31 10.97 4.01
C ARG A 122 -8.64 11.44 3.43
#